data_AF-A0A085WL39-F1
#
_entry.id   AF-A0A085WL39-F1
#
_cell.length_a   1.000
_cell.length_b   1.000
_cell.length_c   1.000
_cell.angle_alpha   90.00
_cell.angle_beta   90.00
_cell.angle_gamma   90.00
#
_symmetry.space_group_name_H-M   'P 1'
#
loop_
_entity.id
_entity.type
_entity.pdbx_description
1 polymer ?
#
loop_
_entity_poly.entity_id
_entity_poly.type
_entity_poly.pdbx_seq_one_letter_code
_entity_poly.pdbx_strand_id
1 'polypeptide(L)'
;MSQEQLSPAAKVPPTRVDVLLQIRSDMRTRQSPPYLYMGIPNAGRLRCFTGGYWQCTYHLGMDEGQDHLFGLWLRDVKKAWPAEGWAEAYLREFDGDHTRAVRKYLDSVAEFRGLSPEELAAMPLNTEERSRLGRPSAMRPTQPPVPTLDELLEIRRVGRILMYIGEARVERMAGYIDGYRLCLSLAGLKDEEYLRFERWLQDTARVPPWHTWEDAFLQAAHGDHEAAIHRLLDCAAEFRVLPAAP
;
A
#
# COMPACT_ATOMS: atom_id res chain seq x y z
N MET A 1 40.03 13.87 -3.57
CA MET A 1 38.83 14.69 -3.85
C MET A 1 37.70 13.74 -4.15
N SER A 2 36.95 13.36 -3.13
CA SER A 2 35.82 12.45 -3.28
C SER A 2 34.61 13.27 -3.73
N GLN A 3 34.12 13.00 -4.94
CA GLN A 3 32.80 13.42 -5.36
C GLN A 3 31.80 12.74 -4.43
N GLU A 4 31.23 13.49 -3.48
CA GLU A 4 29.94 13.15 -2.91
C GLU A 4 28.95 13.06 -4.07
N GLN A 5 28.62 11.83 -4.45
CA GLN A 5 27.47 11.55 -5.29
C GLN A 5 26.25 12.09 -4.54
N LEU A 6 25.80 13.28 -4.93
CA LEU A 6 24.49 13.83 -4.58
C LEU A 6 23.47 12.70 -4.77
N SER A 7 22.90 12.21 -3.66
CA SER A 7 21.77 11.29 -3.73
C SER A 7 20.71 11.91 -4.63
N PRO A 8 20.10 11.15 -5.56
CA PRO A 8 19.08 11.71 -6.44
C PRO A 8 18.02 12.36 -5.57
N ALA A 9 17.73 13.64 -5.82
CA ALA A 9 16.71 14.36 -5.09
C ALA A 9 15.40 13.54 -5.13
N ALA A 10 14.80 13.31 -3.96
CA ALA A 10 13.54 12.59 -3.84
C ALA A 10 12.51 13.20 -4.81
N LYS A 11 11.87 12.34 -5.59
CA LYS A 11 10.85 12.73 -6.56
C LYS A 11 9.48 12.65 -5.90
N VAL A 12 8.55 13.46 -6.39
CA VAL A 12 7.14 13.30 -6.01
C VAL A 12 6.65 12.00 -6.66
N PRO A 13 6.24 10.97 -5.88
CA PRO A 13 5.68 9.76 -6.46
C PRO A 13 4.32 10.07 -7.13
N PRO A 14 3.88 9.24 -8.10
CA PRO A 14 2.55 9.37 -8.68
C PRO A 14 1.44 9.32 -7.62
N THR A 15 0.28 9.88 -7.92
CA THR A 15 -0.88 9.72 -7.02
C THR A 15 -1.30 8.26 -6.96
N ARG A 16 -1.96 7.84 -5.88
CA ARG A 16 -2.44 6.45 -5.79
C ARG A 16 -3.50 6.18 -6.86
N VAL A 17 -4.33 7.16 -7.22
CA VAL A 17 -5.22 7.08 -8.41
C VAL A 17 -4.43 6.72 -9.67
N ASP A 18 -3.32 7.41 -9.97
CA ASP A 18 -2.51 7.13 -11.17
C ASP A 18 -1.91 5.72 -11.14
N VAL A 19 -1.41 5.27 -9.96
CA VAL A 19 -0.90 3.90 -9.78
C VAL A 19 -2.00 2.86 -10.02
N LEU A 20 -3.21 3.09 -9.49
CA LEU A 20 -4.35 2.18 -9.70
C LEU A 20 -4.79 2.14 -11.17
N LEU A 21 -4.72 3.25 -11.90
CA LEU A 21 -4.98 3.28 -13.35
C LEU A 21 -3.93 2.49 -14.12
N GLN A 22 -2.66 2.56 -13.72
CA GLN A 22 -1.60 1.74 -14.30
C GLN A 22 -1.87 0.24 -14.07
N ILE A 23 -2.16 -0.16 -12.83
CA ILE A 23 -2.52 -1.55 -12.49
C ILE A 23 -3.71 -2.02 -13.35
N ARG A 24 -4.73 -1.18 -13.52
CA ARG A 24 -5.88 -1.48 -14.37
C ARG A 24 -5.49 -1.69 -15.83
N SER A 25 -4.62 -0.83 -16.36
CA SER A 25 -4.12 -0.93 -17.72
C SER A 25 -3.40 -2.28 -17.93
N ASP A 26 -2.50 -2.63 -17.02
CA ASP A 26 -1.73 -3.88 -17.07
C ASP A 26 -2.63 -5.12 -17.00
N MET A 27 -3.64 -5.09 -16.10
CA MET A 27 -4.63 -6.15 -16.00
C MET A 27 -5.46 -6.36 -17.28
N ARG A 28 -5.64 -5.31 -18.10
CA ARG A 28 -6.42 -5.36 -19.36
C ARG A 28 -5.58 -5.83 -20.53
N THR A 29 -4.36 -5.33 -20.66
CA THR A 29 -3.50 -5.61 -21.82
C THR A 29 -2.83 -6.97 -21.74
N ARG A 30 -2.80 -7.61 -20.55
CA ARG A 30 -2.01 -8.83 -20.26
C ARG A 30 -0.52 -8.68 -20.62
N GLN A 31 -0.05 -7.45 -20.91
CA GLN A 31 1.34 -7.18 -21.30
C GLN A 31 2.28 -7.40 -20.12
N SER A 32 1.76 -7.17 -18.92
CA SER A 32 2.28 -7.68 -17.67
C SER A 32 1.09 -8.23 -16.90
N PRO A 33 1.11 -9.49 -16.45
CA PRO A 33 0.07 -9.92 -15.54
C PRO A 33 0.12 -9.07 -14.25
N PRO A 34 -1.00 -8.94 -13.50
CA PRO A 34 -1.04 -8.20 -12.22
C PRO A 34 0.00 -8.68 -11.19
N TYR A 35 0.69 -9.80 -11.49
CA TYR A 35 1.79 -10.38 -10.75
C TYR A 35 2.94 -9.41 -10.44
N LEU A 36 3.21 -8.40 -11.29
CA LEU A 36 4.33 -7.47 -11.05
C LEU A 36 4.16 -6.61 -9.78
N TYR A 37 2.92 -6.36 -9.34
CA TYR A 37 2.65 -5.47 -8.20
C TYR A 37 2.03 -6.19 -7.01
N MET A 38 1.23 -7.23 -7.24
CA MET A 38 0.41 -7.85 -6.17
C MET A 38 0.31 -9.37 -6.25
N GLY A 39 1.00 -10.03 -7.18
CA GLY A 39 0.74 -11.45 -7.41
C GLY A 39 -0.68 -11.70 -7.96
N ILE A 40 -1.32 -12.78 -7.50
CA ILE A 40 -2.68 -13.15 -7.90
C ILE A 40 -3.66 -12.07 -7.40
N PRO A 41 -4.62 -11.59 -8.23
CA PRO A 41 -5.58 -10.59 -7.81
C PRO A 41 -6.31 -11.00 -6.52
N ASN A 42 -6.10 -10.23 -5.46
CA ASN A 42 -6.75 -10.41 -4.17
C ASN A 42 -7.26 -9.05 -3.68
N ALA A 43 -8.58 -8.91 -3.56
CA ALA A 43 -9.21 -7.67 -3.10
C ALA A 43 -8.71 -7.18 -1.73
N GLY A 44 -8.44 -8.07 -0.77
CA GLY A 44 -7.87 -7.71 0.54
C GLY A 44 -6.44 -7.20 0.42
N ARG A 45 -5.60 -7.87 -0.37
CA ARG A 45 -4.23 -7.41 -0.68
C ARG A 45 -4.24 -6.04 -1.35
N LEU A 46 -5.08 -5.83 -2.37
CA LEU A 46 -5.19 -4.53 -3.05
C LEU A 46 -5.71 -3.43 -2.11
N ARG A 47 -6.71 -3.72 -1.28
CA ARG A 47 -7.19 -2.77 -0.26
C ARG A 47 -6.04 -2.33 0.65
N CYS A 48 -5.25 -3.25 1.17
CA CYS A 48 -4.17 -2.89 2.07
C CYS A 48 -2.96 -2.29 1.35
N PHE A 49 -2.72 -2.66 0.10
CA PHE A 49 -1.79 -1.97 -0.80
C PHE A 49 -2.12 -0.48 -0.94
N THR A 50 -3.40 -0.15 -1.16
CA THR A 50 -3.82 1.25 -1.19
C THR A 50 -3.63 1.97 0.14
N GLY A 51 -3.68 1.24 1.26
CA GLY A 51 -3.42 1.75 2.61
C GLY A 51 -1.94 2.02 2.87
N GLY A 52 -1.06 1.06 2.55
CA GLY A 52 0.39 1.22 2.73
C GLY A 52 0.98 2.29 1.81
N TYR A 53 0.50 2.36 0.56
CA TYR A 53 0.89 3.45 -0.34
C TYR A 53 0.49 4.81 0.24
N TRP A 54 -0.75 4.92 0.73
CA TRP A 54 -1.24 6.14 1.37
C TRP A 54 -0.42 6.51 2.61
N GLN A 55 -0.11 5.55 3.49
CA GLN A 55 0.72 5.81 4.67
C GLN A 55 2.11 6.35 4.30
N CYS A 56 2.75 5.76 3.27
CA CYS A 56 4.02 6.27 2.77
C CYS A 56 3.89 7.71 2.24
N THR A 57 2.85 8.01 1.44
CA THR A 57 2.63 9.38 0.95
C THR A 57 2.40 10.37 2.09
N TYR A 58 1.72 9.94 3.16
CA TYR A 58 1.53 10.73 4.37
C TYR A 58 2.87 11.01 5.07
N HIS A 59 3.74 10.01 5.22
CA HIS A 59 5.09 10.20 5.77
C HIS A 59 5.98 11.11 4.92
N LEU A 60 5.80 11.11 3.60
CA LEU A 60 6.48 12.03 2.69
C LEU A 60 5.89 13.46 2.74
N GLY A 61 4.87 13.70 3.56
CA GLY A 61 4.22 15.01 3.69
C GLY A 61 3.46 15.43 2.44
N MET A 62 2.92 14.46 1.69
CA MET A 62 2.08 14.74 0.53
C MET A 62 0.65 15.08 0.95
N ASP A 63 0.03 16.00 0.21
CA ASP A 63 -1.41 16.28 0.35
C ASP A 63 -2.22 15.10 -0.22
N GLU A 64 -3.23 14.65 0.53
CA GLU A 64 -4.11 13.54 0.15
C GLU A 64 -4.98 13.86 -1.07
N GLY A 65 -5.14 15.15 -1.41
CA GLY A 65 -5.78 15.70 -2.62
C GLY A 65 -6.73 14.75 -3.37
N GLN A 66 -6.24 14.15 -4.46
CA GLN A 66 -7.05 13.29 -5.33
C GLN A 66 -7.48 11.96 -4.69
N ASP A 67 -6.66 11.42 -3.80
CA ASP A 67 -6.92 10.14 -3.15
C ASP A 67 -8.04 10.24 -2.11
N HIS A 68 -8.08 11.38 -1.40
CA HIS A 68 -9.18 11.72 -0.51
C HIS A 68 -10.47 11.95 -1.29
N LEU A 69 -10.41 12.74 -2.36
CA LEU A 69 -11.57 13.04 -3.21
C LEU A 69 -12.17 11.78 -3.86
N PHE A 70 -11.33 10.84 -4.31
CA PHE A 70 -11.81 9.56 -4.82
C PHE A 70 -12.57 8.77 -3.75
N GLY A 71 -12.06 8.75 -2.51
CA GLY A 71 -12.74 8.11 -1.38
C GLY A 71 -14.11 8.73 -1.08
N LEU A 72 -14.18 10.06 -1.04
CA LEU A 72 -15.44 10.79 -0.87
C LEU A 72 -16.43 10.52 -2.01
N TRP A 73 -15.97 10.56 -3.26
CA TRP A 73 -16.81 10.26 -4.42
C TRP A 73 -17.36 8.82 -4.37
N LEU A 74 -16.50 7.85 -4.07
CA LEU A 74 -16.91 6.45 -4.01
C LEU A 74 -17.91 6.19 -2.88
N ARG A 75 -17.77 6.88 -1.74
CA ARG A 75 -18.68 6.79 -0.59
C ARG A 75 -19.99 7.55 -0.82
N ASP A 76 -19.93 8.83 -1.16
CA ASP A 76 -21.09 9.72 -1.08
C ASP A 76 -21.87 9.80 -2.39
N VAL A 77 -21.17 9.71 -3.53
CA VAL A 77 -21.78 9.79 -4.86
C VAL A 77 -22.15 8.39 -5.35
N LYS A 78 -21.18 7.48 -5.44
CA LYS A 78 -21.46 6.11 -5.87
C LYS A 78 -22.23 5.29 -4.83
N LYS A 79 -22.21 5.70 -3.56
CA LYS A 79 -22.77 4.91 -2.44
C LYS A 79 -22.22 3.49 -2.41
N ALA A 80 -20.97 3.34 -2.85
CA ALA A 80 -20.30 2.05 -3.04
C ALA A 80 -19.29 1.75 -1.91
N TRP A 81 -19.32 2.53 -0.83
CA TRP A 81 -18.48 2.34 0.35
C TRP A 81 -19.34 1.97 1.57
N PRO A 82 -19.70 0.69 1.75
CA PRO A 82 -20.36 0.26 2.98
C PRO A 82 -19.39 0.32 4.16
N ALA A 83 -19.93 0.24 5.38
CA ALA A 83 -19.14 0.35 6.61
C ALA A 83 -17.97 -0.64 6.68
N GLU A 84 -18.12 -1.84 6.10
CA GLU A 84 -17.04 -2.84 6.01
C GLU A 84 -15.90 -2.51 5.02
N GLY A 85 -16.12 -1.58 4.08
CA GLY A 85 -15.21 -1.24 2.98
C GLY A 85 -15.59 -1.87 1.63
N TRP A 86 -14.98 -1.36 0.54
CA TRP A 86 -15.33 -1.78 -0.84
C TRP A 86 -14.96 -3.25 -1.14
N ALA A 87 -13.87 -3.75 -0.56
CA ALA A 87 -13.34 -5.07 -0.91
C ALA A 87 -14.32 -6.18 -0.48
N GLU A 88 -14.79 -6.13 0.75
CA GLU A 88 -15.77 -7.03 1.32
C GLU A 88 -17.12 -6.92 0.60
N ALA A 89 -17.53 -5.70 0.26
CA ALA A 89 -18.77 -5.44 -0.47
C ALA A 89 -18.78 -6.11 -1.85
N TYR A 90 -17.72 -5.89 -2.63
CA TYR A 90 -17.62 -6.43 -3.98
C TYR A 90 -17.32 -7.92 -3.99
N LEU A 91 -16.61 -8.45 -2.99
CA LEU A 91 -16.47 -9.89 -2.81
C LEU A 91 -17.82 -10.55 -2.56
N ARG A 92 -18.68 -9.95 -1.71
CA ARG A 92 -20.04 -10.46 -1.48
C ARG A 92 -20.90 -10.41 -2.74
N GLU A 93 -20.79 -9.33 -3.52
CA GLU A 93 -21.51 -9.17 -4.78
C GLU A 93 -21.08 -10.21 -5.85
N PHE A 94 -19.82 -10.63 -5.83
CA PHE A 94 -19.26 -11.55 -6.81
C PHE A 94 -18.93 -12.93 -6.25
N ASP A 95 -19.64 -13.37 -5.20
CA ASP A 95 -19.51 -14.72 -4.61
C ASP A 95 -18.06 -15.12 -4.29
N GLY A 96 -17.26 -14.15 -3.81
CA GLY A 96 -15.85 -14.34 -3.46
C GLY A 96 -14.87 -14.21 -4.63
N ASP A 97 -15.30 -13.86 -5.84
CA ASP A 97 -14.41 -13.64 -6.98
C ASP A 97 -13.57 -12.34 -6.80
N HIS A 98 -12.36 -12.53 -6.29
CA HIS A 98 -11.41 -11.44 -6.09
C HIS A 98 -11.04 -10.72 -7.38
N THR A 99 -10.97 -11.42 -8.52
CA THR A 99 -10.58 -10.78 -9.79
C THR A 99 -11.66 -9.81 -10.25
N ARG A 100 -12.94 -10.21 -10.17
CA ARG A 100 -14.07 -9.33 -10.49
C ARG A 100 -14.19 -8.18 -9.50
N ALA A 101 -14.00 -8.44 -8.20
CA ALA A 101 -14.03 -7.41 -7.17
C ALA A 101 -12.94 -6.33 -7.40
N VAL A 102 -11.71 -6.76 -7.66
CA VAL A 102 -10.59 -5.86 -8.00
C VAL A 102 -10.90 -5.07 -9.27
N ARG A 103 -11.35 -5.72 -10.35
CA ARG A 103 -11.67 -5.02 -11.60
C ARG A 103 -12.75 -3.96 -11.41
N LYS A 104 -13.82 -4.27 -10.66
CA LYS A 104 -14.88 -3.30 -10.37
C LYS A 104 -14.34 -2.08 -9.64
N TYR A 105 -13.49 -2.27 -8.63
CA TYR A 105 -12.86 -1.15 -7.93
C TYR A 105 -11.99 -0.30 -8.86
N LEU A 106 -11.15 -0.94 -9.68
CA LEU A 106 -10.31 -0.26 -10.65
C LEU A 106 -11.11 0.47 -11.73
N ASP A 107 -12.25 -0.08 -12.16
CA ASP A 107 -13.17 0.62 -13.07
C ASP A 107 -13.79 1.86 -12.41
N SER A 108 -14.11 1.82 -11.12
CA SER A 108 -14.50 3.02 -10.37
C SER A 108 -13.39 4.07 -10.31
N VAL A 109 -12.11 3.67 -10.19
CA VAL A 109 -10.98 4.62 -10.25
C VAL A 109 -10.91 5.30 -11.63
N ALA A 110 -11.09 4.53 -12.70
CA ALA A 110 -11.09 5.05 -14.06
C ALA A 110 -12.27 5.99 -14.33
N GLU A 111 -13.44 5.67 -13.81
CA GLU A 111 -14.62 6.54 -13.88
C GLU A 111 -14.39 7.85 -13.12
N PHE A 112 -13.86 7.79 -11.88
CA PHE A 112 -13.51 8.98 -11.12
C PHE A 112 -12.53 9.89 -11.86
N ARG A 113 -11.50 9.31 -12.50
CA ARG A 113 -10.53 10.07 -13.29
C ARG A 113 -11.16 10.77 -14.50
N GLY A 114 -12.24 10.20 -15.02
CA GLY A 114 -12.99 10.72 -16.15
C GLY A 114 -14.03 11.79 -15.81
N LEU A 115 -14.24 12.11 -14.52
CA LEU A 115 -15.19 13.14 -14.11
C LEU A 115 -14.80 14.51 -14.66
N SER A 116 -15.80 15.25 -15.13
CA SER A 116 -15.64 16.63 -15.56
C SER A 116 -15.40 17.55 -14.35
N PRO A 117 -14.82 18.76 -14.57
CA PRO A 117 -14.73 19.77 -13.51
C PRO A 117 -16.08 20.12 -12.88
N GLU A 118 -17.16 20.07 -13.66
CA GLU A 118 -18.53 20.36 -13.20
C GLU A 118 -19.05 19.24 -12.28
N GLU A 119 -18.79 17.98 -12.64
CA GLU A 119 -19.15 16.82 -11.82
C GLU A 119 -18.37 16.79 -10.50
N LEU A 120 -17.07 17.12 -10.54
CA LEU A 120 -16.24 17.26 -9.34
C LEU A 120 -16.72 18.43 -8.46
N ALA A 121 -17.13 19.56 -9.06
CA ALA A 121 -17.66 20.70 -8.32
C ALA A 121 -19.04 20.43 -7.69
N ALA A 122 -19.83 19.53 -8.30
CA ALA A 122 -21.14 19.11 -7.80
C ALA A 122 -21.07 18.10 -6.65
N MET A 123 -19.88 17.56 -6.34
CA MET A 123 -19.71 16.63 -5.22
C MET A 123 -20.12 17.28 -3.88
N PRO A 124 -20.73 16.51 -2.96
CA PRO A 124 -21.19 17.01 -1.66
C PRO A 124 -20.04 17.26 -0.68
N LEU A 125 -19.10 18.13 -1.06
CA LEU A 125 -17.89 18.45 -0.32
C LEU A 125 -18.12 19.58 0.68
N ASN A 126 -17.53 19.46 1.87
CA ASN A 126 -17.47 20.53 2.86
C ASN A 126 -16.44 21.62 2.47
N THR A 127 -16.42 22.74 3.19
CA THR A 127 -15.55 23.89 2.88
C THR A 127 -14.05 23.54 2.87
N GLU A 128 -13.61 22.66 3.77
CA GLU A 128 -12.22 22.23 3.86
C GLU A 128 -11.86 21.32 2.69
N GLU A 129 -12.70 20.33 2.38
CA GLU A 129 -12.52 19.41 1.25
C GLU A 129 -12.48 20.17 -0.09
N ARG A 130 -13.34 21.18 -0.25
CA ARG A 130 -13.33 22.06 -1.43
C ARG A 130 -12.04 22.85 -1.57
N SER A 131 -11.41 23.26 -0.47
CA SER A 131 -10.15 24.01 -0.51
C SER A 131 -8.97 23.16 -0.99
N ARG A 132 -9.10 21.83 -0.96
CA ARG A 132 -8.11 20.86 -1.45
C ARG A 132 -8.30 20.54 -2.95
N LEU A 133 -9.44 20.88 -3.54
CA LEU A 133 -9.69 20.70 -4.99
C LEU A 133 -8.68 21.50 -5.81
N GLY A 134 -8.04 20.83 -6.77
CA GLY A 134 -7.15 21.48 -7.73
C GLY A 134 -5.80 21.93 -7.17
N ARG A 135 -5.50 21.64 -5.89
CA ARG A 135 -4.16 21.88 -5.36
C ARG A 135 -3.20 20.81 -5.93
N PRO A 136 -2.08 21.20 -6.57
CA PRO A 136 -1.09 20.23 -7.03
C PRO A 136 -0.53 19.45 -5.84
N SER A 137 -0.34 18.14 -6.01
CA SER A 137 0.39 17.33 -5.04
C SER A 137 1.79 17.90 -4.87
N ALA A 138 2.05 18.50 -3.72
CA ALA A 138 3.36 19.03 -3.38
C ALA A 138 3.94 18.16 -2.26
N MET A 139 5.12 17.60 -2.49
CA MET A 139 5.88 16.98 -1.42
C MET A 139 6.46 18.10 -0.56
N ARG A 140 6.14 18.10 0.73
CA ARG A 140 6.80 18.95 1.73
C ARG A 140 7.52 18.01 2.68
N PRO A 141 8.80 17.67 2.42
CA PRO A 141 9.56 16.87 3.35
C PRO A 141 9.72 17.68 4.63
N THR A 142 8.85 17.42 5.60
CA THR A 142 8.95 17.98 6.95
C THR A 142 9.83 17.11 7.84
N GLN A 143 10.05 15.87 7.43
CA GLN A 143 10.80 14.85 8.15
C GLN A 143 11.59 13.96 7.17
N PRO A 144 12.66 13.28 7.64
CA PRO A 144 13.31 12.26 6.84
C PRO A 144 12.32 11.15 6.46
N PRO A 145 12.44 10.53 5.28
CA PRO A 145 11.59 9.42 4.90
C PRO A 145 11.70 8.27 5.90
N VAL A 146 10.56 7.68 6.25
CA VAL A 146 10.47 6.53 7.16
C VAL A 146 10.67 5.25 6.36
N PRO A 147 11.74 4.46 6.59
CA PRO A 147 11.94 3.15 5.96
C PRO A 147 10.80 2.18 6.29
N THR A 148 10.55 1.20 5.42
CA THR A 148 9.49 0.19 5.64
C THR A 148 9.72 -0.59 6.94
N LEU A 149 10.98 -0.84 7.31
CA LEU A 149 11.28 -1.54 8.55
C LEU A 149 10.91 -0.72 9.80
N ASP A 150 11.11 0.61 9.78
CA ASP A 150 10.67 1.50 10.88
C ASP A 150 9.15 1.49 11.01
N GLU A 151 8.44 1.50 9.88
CA GLU A 151 6.98 1.40 9.86
C GLU A 151 6.49 0.08 10.47
N LEU A 152 7.12 -1.05 10.16
CA LEU A 152 6.78 -2.33 10.78
C LEU A 152 7.05 -2.33 12.30
N LEU A 153 8.15 -1.71 12.74
CA LEU A 153 8.42 -1.57 14.18
C LEU A 153 7.39 -0.69 14.88
N GLU A 154 6.90 0.34 14.22
CA GLU A 154 5.83 1.19 14.75
C GLU A 154 4.51 0.42 14.87
N ILE A 155 4.11 -0.32 13.82
CA ILE A 155 2.94 -1.21 13.87
C ILE A 155 3.05 -2.18 15.05
N ARG A 156 4.24 -2.78 15.24
CA ARG A 156 4.51 -3.68 16.37
C ARG A 156 4.40 -2.96 17.71
N ARG A 157 4.99 -1.77 17.84
CA ARG A 157 5.00 -0.98 19.08
C ARG A 157 3.58 -0.58 19.50
N VAL A 158 2.75 -0.17 18.53
CA VAL A 158 1.34 0.15 18.77
C VAL A 158 0.54 -1.12 19.09
N GLY A 159 0.87 -2.24 18.46
CA GLY A 159 0.27 -3.55 18.73
C GLY A 159 -1.18 -3.67 18.23
N ARG A 160 -1.64 -2.75 17.38
CA ARG A 160 -3.02 -2.71 16.86
C ARG A 160 -3.03 -2.95 15.36
N ILE A 161 -2.64 -4.15 14.94
CA ILE A 161 -2.57 -4.56 13.51
C ILE A 161 -3.87 -4.22 12.77
N LEU A 162 -5.02 -4.40 13.42
CA LEU A 162 -6.34 -4.12 12.86
C LEU A 162 -6.52 -2.67 12.38
N MET A 163 -5.83 -1.70 12.99
CA MET A 163 -5.90 -0.29 12.58
C MET A 163 -5.24 -0.04 11.22
N TYR A 164 -4.27 -0.86 10.84
CA TYR A 164 -3.49 -0.69 9.62
C TYR A 164 -4.07 -1.50 8.45
N ILE A 165 -4.52 -2.72 8.72
CA ILE A 165 -4.92 -3.66 7.65
C ILE A 165 -6.36 -4.20 7.78
N GLY A 166 -7.11 -3.76 8.79
CA GLY A 166 -8.39 -4.39 9.15
C GLY A 166 -8.15 -5.81 9.66
N GLU A 167 -9.01 -6.77 9.32
CA GLU A 167 -8.83 -8.18 9.67
C GLU A 167 -7.37 -8.67 9.47
N ALA A 168 -6.78 -9.29 10.48
CA ALA A 168 -5.37 -9.67 10.50
C ALA A 168 -5.10 -10.86 9.57
N ARG A 169 -4.87 -10.57 8.28
CA ARG A 169 -4.61 -11.56 7.23
C ARG A 169 -3.25 -11.31 6.57
N VAL A 170 -2.47 -12.36 6.32
CA VAL A 170 -1.09 -12.23 5.83
C VAL A 170 -1.02 -11.55 4.47
N GLU A 171 -1.96 -11.84 3.58
CA GLU A 171 -2.06 -11.20 2.26
C GLU A 171 -2.38 -9.70 2.36
N ARG A 172 -3.06 -9.27 3.43
CA ARG A 172 -3.36 -7.87 3.69
C ARG A 172 -2.11 -7.15 4.21
N MET A 173 -1.38 -7.75 5.15
CA MET A 173 -0.09 -7.21 5.61
C MET A 173 0.93 -7.14 4.46
N ALA A 174 1.02 -8.18 3.63
CA ALA A 174 1.88 -8.17 2.44
C ALA A 174 1.50 -7.05 1.48
N GLY A 175 0.20 -6.88 1.19
CA GLY A 175 -0.29 -5.78 0.38
C GLY A 175 0.12 -4.43 0.94
N TYR A 176 -0.04 -4.21 2.24
CA TYR A 176 0.39 -2.99 2.92
C TYR A 176 1.88 -2.68 2.69
N ILE A 177 2.74 -3.67 2.95
CA ILE A 177 4.19 -3.57 2.73
C ILE A 177 4.50 -3.24 1.27
N ASP A 178 3.88 -3.95 0.31
CA ASP A 178 4.11 -3.74 -1.12
C ASP A 178 3.75 -2.31 -1.55
N GLY A 179 2.61 -1.80 -1.08
CA GLY A 179 2.16 -0.44 -1.37
C GLY A 179 3.12 0.61 -0.81
N TYR A 180 3.56 0.42 0.43
CA TYR A 180 4.51 1.31 1.10
C TYR A 180 5.85 1.36 0.36
N ARG A 181 6.40 0.18 0.04
CA ARG A 181 7.68 0.05 -0.69
C ARG A 181 7.62 0.61 -2.11
N LEU A 182 6.51 0.39 -2.82
CA LEU A 182 6.33 0.95 -4.16
C LEU A 182 6.34 2.49 -4.10
N CYS A 183 5.64 3.08 -3.13
CA CYS A 183 5.65 4.53 -2.94
C CYS A 183 7.07 5.07 -2.70
N LEU A 184 7.86 4.46 -1.81
CA LEU A 184 9.26 4.83 -1.60
C LEU A 184 10.08 4.73 -2.90
N SER A 185 9.94 3.61 -3.61
CA SER A 185 10.66 3.36 -4.86
C SER A 185 10.33 4.40 -5.93
N LEU A 186 9.04 4.72 -6.12
CA LEU A 186 8.59 5.74 -7.07
C LEU A 186 9.00 7.16 -6.65
N ALA A 187 9.20 7.40 -5.36
CA ALA A 187 9.81 8.63 -4.84
C ALA A 187 11.34 8.66 -5.04
N GLY A 188 11.95 7.62 -5.61
CA GLY A 188 13.39 7.51 -5.80
C GLY A 188 14.16 7.18 -4.52
N LEU A 189 13.47 6.75 -3.47
CA LEU A 189 14.03 6.38 -2.18
C LEU A 189 14.30 4.88 -2.15
N LYS A 190 15.56 4.50 -2.00
CA LYS A 190 15.94 3.09 -1.88
C LYS A 190 15.79 2.64 -0.42
N ASP A 191 14.95 1.62 -0.22
CA ASP A 191 14.79 0.99 1.08
C ASP A 191 15.77 -0.18 1.26
N GLU A 192 17.06 0.17 1.36
CA GLU A 192 18.14 -0.81 1.50
C GLU A 192 18.04 -1.62 2.81
N GLU A 193 17.48 -1.02 3.86
CA GLU A 193 17.32 -1.70 5.14
C GLU A 193 16.29 -2.83 5.06
N TYR A 194 15.14 -2.57 4.44
CA TYR A 194 14.15 -3.62 4.23
C TYR A 194 14.66 -4.74 3.31
N LEU A 195 15.46 -4.41 2.28
CA LEU A 195 16.12 -5.43 1.44
C LEU A 195 17.10 -6.30 2.25
N ARG A 196 17.87 -5.71 3.16
CA ARG A 196 18.74 -6.48 4.07
C ARG A 196 17.93 -7.36 5.02
N PHE A 197 16.78 -6.87 5.50
CA PHE A 197 15.87 -7.65 6.32
C PHE A 197 15.31 -8.86 5.56
N GLU A 198 14.82 -8.69 4.33
CA GLU A 198 14.35 -9.80 3.49
C GLU A 198 15.45 -10.84 3.24
N ARG A 199 16.68 -10.37 2.97
CA ARG A 199 17.84 -11.25 2.80
C ARG A 199 18.18 -11.99 4.09
N TRP A 200 18.15 -11.32 5.23
CA TRP A 200 18.39 -11.95 6.54
C TRP A 200 17.34 -13.02 6.87
N LEU A 201 16.07 -12.82 6.52
CA LEU A 201 15.03 -13.84 6.67
C LEU A 201 15.37 -15.12 5.88
N GLN A 202 15.94 -14.97 4.68
CA GLN A 202 16.39 -16.09 3.85
C GLN A 202 17.67 -16.74 4.42
N ASP A 203 18.67 -15.94 4.76
CA ASP A 203 19.98 -16.40 5.26
C ASP A 203 19.85 -17.16 6.60
N THR A 204 18.85 -16.81 7.42
CA THR A 204 18.56 -17.50 8.69
C THR A 204 17.60 -18.68 8.54
N ALA A 205 17.27 -19.07 7.31
CA ALA A 205 16.33 -20.13 6.97
C ALA A 205 14.92 -19.95 7.60
N ARG A 206 14.56 -18.73 7.97
CA ARG A 206 13.21 -18.39 8.46
C ARG A 206 12.21 -18.37 7.33
N VAL A 207 12.66 -17.98 6.14
CA VAL A 207 11.91 -18.07 4.89
C VAL A 207 12.74 -18.90 3.93
N PRO A 208 12.28 -20.10 3.53
CA PRO A 208 13.01 -20.92 2.57
C PRO A 208 13.23 -20.18 1.24
N PRO A 209 14.30 -20.51 0.48
CA PRO A 209 14.46 -19.99 -0.87
C PRO A 209 13.17 -20.19 -1.68
N TRP A 210 12.82 -19.19 -2.50
CA TRP A 210 11.64 -19.18 -3.37
C TRP A 210 10.27 -19.11 -2.66
N HIS A 211 10.26 -19.06 -1.33
CA HIS A 211 9.03 -18.80 -0.57
C HIS A 211 8.97 -17.33 -0.18
N THR A 212 7.75 -16.83 -0.01
CA THR A 212 7.56 -15.54 0.63
C THR A 212 7.39 -15.74 2.14
N TRP A 213 7.54 -14.65 2.91
CA TRP A 213 7.34 -14.74 4.37
C TRP A 213 5.89 -15.09 4.70
N GLU A 214 4.93 -14.68 3.86
CA GLU A 214 3.51 -14.98 4.03
C GLU A 214 3.30 -16.49 4.16
N ASP A 215 3.81 -17.27 3.20
CA ASP A 215 3.64 -18.71 3.16
C ASP A 215 4.40 -19.40 4.30
N ALA A 216 5.66 -19.04 4.48
CA ALA A 216 6.54 -19.65 5.47
C ALA A 216 6.01 -19.45 6.90
N PHE A 217 5.60 -18.23 7.25
CA PHE A 217 5.11 -17.93 8.59
C PHE A 217 3.68 -18.39 8.82
N LEU A 218 2.82 -18.34 7.81
CA LEU A 218 1.47 -18.90 7.92
C LEU A 218 1.51 -20.41 8.14
N GLN A 219 2.39 -21.12 7.42
CA GLN A 219 2.59 -22.55 7.62
C GLN A 219 3.12 -22.87 9.03
N ALA A 220 4.13 -22.12 9.49
CA ALA A 220 4.69 -22.28 10.83
C ALA A 220 3.67 -21.97 11.94
N ALA A 221 2.73 -21.07 11.68
CA ALA A 221 1.63 -20.72 12.58
C ALA A 221 0.39 -21.62 12.42
N HIS A 222 0.48 -22.73 11.68
CA HIS A 222 -0.64 -23.65 11.45
C HIS A 222 -1.89 -22.99 10.85
N GLY A 223 -1.70 -21.97 10.00
CA GLY A 223 -2.80 -21.21 9.38
C GLY A 223 -3.30 -20.03 10.20
N ASP A 224 -2.74 -19.77 11.38
CA ASP A 224 -3.06 -18.56 12.16
C ASP A 224 -2.36 -17.34 11.54
N HIS A 225 -3.16 -16.51 10.85
CA HIS A 225 -2.67 -15.32 10.17
C HIS A 225 -2.17 -14.24 11.13
N GLU A 226 -2.82 -14.06 12.28
CA GLU A 226 -2.42 -13.02 13.23
C GLU A 226 -1.09 -13.40 13.89
N ALA A 227 -0.94 -14.67 14.28
CA ALA A 227 0.33 -15.19 14.78
C ALA A 227 1.45 -15.11 13.72
N ALA A 228 1.15 -15.39 12.44
CA ALA A 228 2.11 -15.25 11.35
C ALA A 228 2.56 -13.78 11.15
N ILE A 229 1.65 -12.82 11.27
CA ILE A 229 1.98 -11.39 11.22
C ILE A 229 2.83 -10.98 12.43
N HIS A 230 2.45 -11.40 13.63
CA HIS A 230 3.27 -11.14 14.83
C HIS A 230 4.68 -11.71 14.68
N ARG A 231 4.81 -12.90 14.07
CA ARG A 231 6.12 -13.49 13.77
C ARG A 231 6.95 -12.62 12.84
N LEU A 232 6.35 -12.04 11.79
CA LEU A 232 7.04 -11.08 10.91
C LEU A 232 7.52 -9.85 11.70
N LEU A 233 6.64 -9.27 12.51
CA LEU A 233 6.94 -8.07 13.29
C LEU A 233 8.05 -8.33 14.33
N ASP A 234 8.03 -9.49 14.99
CA ASP A 234 9.09 -9.90 15.91
C ASP A 234 10.42 -10.14 15.19
N CYS A 235 10.39 -10.70 13.99
CA CYS A 235 11.58 -10.83 13.14
C CYS A 235 12.15 -9.45 12.76
N ALA A 236 11.31 -8.46 12.47
CA ALA A 236 11.76 -7.08 12.22
C ALA A 236 12.45 -6.47 13.44
N ALA A 237 11.90 -6.69 14.64
CA ALA A 237 12.51 -6.25 15.90
C ALA A 237 13.84 -6.96 16.20
N GLU A 238 13.91 -8.27 15.95
CA GLU A 238 15.13 -9.06 16.08
C GLU A 238 16.22 -8.57 15.11
N PHE A 239 15.87 -8.33 13.84
CA PHE A 239 16.80 -7.82 12.85
C PHE A 239 17.37 -6.45 13.24
N ARG A 240 16.54 -5.57 13.82
CA ARG A 240 16.96 -4.22 14.23
C ARG A 240 18.07 -4.21 15.30
N VAL A 241 18.08 -5.21 16.18
CA VAL A 241 19.08 -5.30 17.26
C VAL A 241 20.36 -6.02 16.82
N LEU A 242 20.41 -6.54 15.59
CA LEU A 242 21.63 -7.15 15.07
C LEU A 242 22.70 -6.07 14.85
N PRO A 243 23.96 -6.35 15.19
CA PRO A 243 25.05 -5.45 14.84
C PRO A 243 25.06 -5.28 13.32
N ALA A 244 25.11 -4.03 12.85
CA ALA A 244 25.32 -3.73 11.45
C ALA A 244 26.61 -4.43 11.02
N ALA A 245 26.50 -5.42 10.14
CA ALA A 245 27.68 -6.09 9.60
C ALA A 245 28.58 -5.00 8.96
N PRO A 246 29.89 -5.02 9.22
CA PRO A 246 30.83 -4.02 8.70
C PRO A 246 30.91 -4.01 7.17
#